data_AF-A0A7C6SI62-F1
#
_entry.id   AF-A0A7C6SI62-F1
#
_cell.length_a   1.000
_cell.length_b   1.000
_cell.length_c   1.000
_cell.angle_alpha   90.00
_cell.angle_beta   90.00
_cell.angle_gamma   90.00
#
_symmetry.space_group_name_H-M   'P 1'
#
loop_
_entity.id
_entity.type
_entity.pdbx_description
1 polymer ?
#
loop_
_entity_poly.entity_id
_entity_poly.type
_entity_poly.pdbx_seq_one_letter_code
_entity_poly.pdbx_strand_id
1 'polypeptide(L)'
;MDGRNGYFQLIIKSDGTYLKVFASDNGFQPVTFDDINKYLSDIRLFDYDKIEVSRALVSLRDVIEIKITPAIVSVQDERLKVTISEDRLKAVGRFYPPSTNGKLMNKEEIIQALAQANVKYGVEELTILGFIKDRKYSTDYQLAFAKLAVQGHDAEITYHFNTDLSQKPKTNEDGSVDFHQLDTISHVQKDDLLASLLPADQGTPGVDVCGNVIRPNKVINKILRHGNNIRLSEDGLQMFSEVNGHVTLTDD
;
A
#
# COMPACT_ATOMS: atom_id res chain seq x y z
N MET A 1 -9.31 -7.74 -22.29
CA MET A 1 -10.65 -8.37 -22.32
C MET A 1 -11.65 -7.25 -22.53
N ASP A 2 -12.33 -7.24 -23.67
CA ASP A 2 -13.23 -6.16 -24.11
C ASP A 2 -14.64 -6.30 -23.52
N GLY A 3 -14.74 -6.49 -22.20
CA GLY A 3 -16.03 -6.54 -21.53
C GLY A 3 -16.24 -5.44 -20.50
N ARG A 4 -17.47 -5.34 -20.00
CA ARG A 4 -17.93 -4.35 -19.03
C ARG A 4 -18.74 -4.98 -17.90
N ASN A 5 -18.62 -4.38 -16.73
CA ASN A 5 -19.54 -4.65 -15.62
C ASN A 5 -20.95 -4.22 -15.98
N GLY A 6 -21.91 -4.82 -15.31
CA GLY A 6 -23.28 -4.33 -15.31
C GLY A 6 -23.30 -2.98 -14.62
N TYR A 7 -24.14 -2.08 -15.12
CA TYR A 7 -24.31 -0.75 -14.55
C TYR A 7 -25.76 -0.32 -14.62
N PHE A 8 -26.10 0.79 -13.99
CA PHE A 8 -27.45 1.33 -13.99
C PHE A 8 -27.43 2.84 -14.20
N GLN A 9 -28.53 3.37 -14.70
CA GLN A 9 -28.72 4.78 -15.00
C GLN A 9 -30.11 5.23 -14.55
N LEU A 10 -30.19 6.42 -13.95
CA LEU A 10 -31.48 7.06 -13.70
C LEU A 10 -32.05 7.67 -14.97
N ILE A 11 -33.31 7.35 -15.26
CA ILE A 11 -34.05 7.92 -16.37
C ILE A 11 -35.18 8.78 -15.79
N ILE A 12 -35.12 10.09 -16.01
CA ILE A 12 -36.09 11.05 -15.47
C ILE A 12 -37.10 11.36 -16.57
N LYS A 13 -38.37 11.06 -16.31
CA LYS A 13 -39.48 11.29 -17.24
C LYS A 13 -40.53 12.20 -16.61
N SER A 14 -41.49 12.63 -17.41
CA SER A 14 -42.59 13.50 -16.96
C SER A 14 -43.53 12.83 -15.95
N ASP A 15 -43.55 11.51 -15.88
CA ASP A 15 -44.44 10.74 -15.01
C ASP A 15 -43.73 10.11 -13.80
N GLY A 16 -42.42 10.31 -13.65
CA GLY A 16 -41.65 9.82 -12.52
C GLY A 16 -40.20 9.46 -12.86
N THR A 17 -39.54 8.79 -11.91
CA THR A 17 -38.15 8.38 -12.02
C THR A 17 -38.04 6.87 -12.24
N TYR A 18 -37.23 6.52 -13.23
CA TYR A 18 -36.99 5.17 -13.69
C TYR A 18 -35.53 4.78 -13.45
N LEU A 19 -35.30 3.49 -13.29
CA LEU A 19 -33.97 2.88 -13.25
C LEU A 19 -33.80 2.00 -14.49
N LYS A 20 -32.80 2.32 -15.31
CA LYS A 20 -32.38 1.50 -16.44
C LYS A 20 -31.14 0.71 -16.04
N VAL A 21 -31.25 -0.61 -16.03
CA VAL A 21 -30.18 -1.52 -15.61
C VAL A 21 -29.68 -2.29 -16.82
N PHE A 22 -28.36 -2.34 -16.98
CA PHE A 22 -27.64 -3.02 -18.05
C PHE A 22 -26.90 -4.22 -17.46
N ALA A 23 -27.03 -5.38 -18.11
CA ALA A 23 -26.35 -6.60 -17.73
C ALA A 23 -24.83 -6.49 -17.91
N SER A 24 -24.09 -7.27 -17.12
CA SER A 24 -22.65 -7.43 -17.30
C SER A 24 -22.36 -8.39 -18.46
N ASP A 25 -21.18 -8.24 -19.06
CA ASP A 25 -20.68 -9.26 -19.97
C ASP A 25 -20.27 -10.53 -19.21
N ASN A 26 -20.16 -11.64 -19.92
CA ASN A 26 -19.73 -12.91 -19.34
C ASN A 26 -18.35 -12.75 -18.66
N GLY A 27 -18.29 -13.09 -17.37
CA GLY A 27 -17.07 -12.96 -16.56
C GLY A 27 -16.87 -11.59 -15.90
N PHE A 28 -17.79 -10.65 -16.08
CA PHE A 28 -17.78 -9.33 -15.43
C PHE A 28 -18.82 -9.23 -14.31
N GLN A 29 -18.69 -8.22 -13.45
CA GLN A 29 -19.50 -8.10 -12.24
C GLN A 29 -20.91 -7.59 -12.57
N PRO A 30 -21.97 -8.26 -12.07
CA PRO A 30 -23.34 -7.79 -12.26
C PRO A 30 -23.65 -6.59 -11.35
N VAL A 31 -24.73 -5.87 -11.68
CA VAL A 31 -25.29 -4.86 -10.78
C VAL A 31 -25.87 -5.55 -9.55
N THR A 32 -25.62 -4.98 -8.37
CA THR A 32 -26.19 -5.47 -7.12
C THR A 32 -27.23 -4.50 -6.58
N PHE A 33 -28.19 -5.02 -5.82
CA PHE A 33 -29.17 -4.20 -5.12
C PHE A 33 -28.50 -3.21 -4.16
N ASP A 34 -27.43 -3.63 -3.48
CA ASP A 34 -26.68 -2.80 -2.55
C ASP A 34 -26.01 -1.61 -3.25
N ASP A 35 -25.43 -1.80 -4.43
CA ASP A 35 -24.84 -0.71 -5.23
C ASP A 35 -25.90 0.33 -5.64
N ILE A 36 -27.05 -0.13 -6.11
CA ILE A 36 -28.20 0.74 -6.42
C ILE A 36 -28.67 1.47 -5.16
N ASN A 37 -28.91 0.75 -4.06
CA ASN A 37 -29.44 1.33 -2.83
C ASN A 37 -28.48 2.36 -2.22
N LYS A 38 -27.17 2.11 -2.28
CA LYS A 38 -26.13 3.07 -1.88
C LYS A 38 -26.17 4.32 -2.74
N TYR A 39 -26.21 4.17 -4.07
CA TYR A 39 -26.29 5.31 -4.98
C TYR A 39 -27.57 6.14 -4.76
N LEU A 40 -28.74 5.49 -4.66
CA LEU A 40 -30.01 6.17 -4.42
C LEU A 40 -30.02 6.91 -3.08
N SER A 41 -29.44 6.31 -2.04
CA SER A 41 -29.26 6.97 -0.74
C SER A 41 -28.32 8.18 -0.84
N ASP A 42 -27.23 8.09 -1.61
CA ASP A 42 -26.27 9.18 -1.81
C ASP A 42 -26.93 10.40 -2.49
N ILE A 43 -27.93 10.20 -3.35
CA ILE A 43 -28.73 11.27 -3.97
C ILE A 43 -30.01 11.62 -3.19
N ARG A 44 -30.16 11.05 -1.98
CA ARG A 44 -31.30 11.26 -1.08
C ARG A 44 -32.66 10.76 -1.60
N LEU A 45 -32.67 9.76 -2.49
CA LEU A 45 -33.87 9.05 -2.89
C LEU A 45 -34.07 7.79 -2.03
N PHE A 46 -34.82 7.94 -0.95
CA PHE A 46 -35.08 6.84 0.00
C PHE A 46 -36.41 6.11 -0.27
N ASP A 47 -37.38 6.81 -0.85
CA ASP A 47 -38.71 6.29 -1.14
C ASP A 47 -38.79 5.82 -2.60
N TYR A 48 -38.59 4.52 -2.80
CA TYR A 48 -38.65 3.86 -4.09
C TYR A 48 -39.07 2.38 -3.93
N ASP A 49 -39.57 1.80 -5.00
CA ASP A 49 -40.04 0.42 -5.03
C ASP A 49 -38.86 -0.57 -5.04
N LYS A 50 -38.43 -0.97 -3.84
CA LYS A 50 -37.35 -1.95 -3.62
C LYS A 50 -37.70 -3.34 -4.16
N ILE A 51 -38.99 -3.70 -4.18
CA ILE A 51 -39.45 -5.01 -4.67
C ILE A 51 -39.30 -5.04 -6.19
N GLU A 52 -39.70 -3.97 -6.87
CA GLU A 52 -39.56 -3.86 -8.32
C GLU A 52 -38.09 -3.84 -8.75
N VAL A 53 -37.22 -3.13 -8.02
CA VAL A 53 -35.76 -3.18 -8.26
C VAL A 53 -35.21 -4.60 -8.10
N SER A 54 -35.59 -5.29 -7.02
CA SER A 54 -35.13 -6.66 -6.77
C SER A 54 -35.60 -7.63 -7.87
N ARG A 55 -36.87 -7.51 -8.29
CA ARG A 55 -37.45 -8.30 -9.39
C ARG A 55 -36.71 -8.04 -10.70
N ALA A 56 -36.45 -6.78 -11.02
CA ALA A 56 -35.75 -6.39 -12.24
C ALA A 56 -34.36 -7.02 -12.31
N LEU A 57 -33.59 -6.97 -11.22
CA LEU A 57 -32.25 -7.58 -11.14
C LEU A 57 -32.29 -9.10 -11.36
N VAL A 58 -33.28 -9.81 -10.82
CA VAL A 58 -33.45 -11.27 -11.04
C VAL A 58 -33.82 -11.58 -12.49
N SER A 59 -34.65 -10.74 -13.12
CA SER A 59 -35.13 -10.92 -14.49
C SER A 59 -34.18 -10.40 -15.58
N LEU A 60 -33.09 -9.73 -15.20
CA LEU A 60 -32.19 -9.05 -16.12
C LEU A 60 -31.52 -10.05 -17.09
N ARG A 61 -31.59 -9.72 -18.39
CA ARG A 61 -30.94 -10.50 -19.47
C ARG A 61 -29.95 -9.66 -20.27
N ASP A 62 -30.40 -8.47 -20.69
CA ASP A 62 -29.57 -7.51 -21.42
C ASP A 62 -29.79 -6.12 -20.82
N VAL A 63 -30.97 -5.53 -21.04
CA VAL A 63 -31.35 -4.25 -20.45
C VAL A 63 -32.78 -4.32 -19.94
N ILE A 64 -33.03 -3.73 -18.78
CA ILE A 64 -34.39 -3.53 -18.26
C ILE A 64 -34.54 -2.10 -17.76
N GLU A 65 -35.71 -1.51 -17.97
CA GLU A 65 -36.07 -0.20 -17.46
C GLU A 65 -37.34 -0.31 -16.63
N ILE A 66 -37.26 0.10 -15.37
CA ILE A 66 -38.38 0.01 -14.41
C ILE A 66 -38.66 1.37 -13.79
N LYS A 67 -39.94 1.66 -13.54
CA LYS A 67 -40.33 2.82 -12.74
C LYS A 67 -40.08 2.50 -11.28
N ILE A 68 -39.28 3.32 -10.59
CA ILE A 68 -38.95 3.08 -9.19
C ILE A 68 -39.69 4.04 -8.24
N THR A 69 -40.14 5.19 -8.73
CA THR A 69 -40.96 6.14 -7.95
C THR A 69 -41.76 7.06 -8.87
N PRO A 70 -42.98 7.50 -8.50
CA PRO A 70 -43.70 8.55 -9.22
C PRO A 70 -43.07 9.94 -9.03
N ALA A 71 -42.18 10.12 -8.04
CA ALA A 71 -41.49 11.39 -7.84
C ALA A 71 -40.53 11.68 -9.00
N ILE A 72 -40.48 12.95 -9.43
CA ILE A 72 -39.51 13.44 -10.42
C ILE A 72 -38.31 14.00 -9.65
N VAL A 73 -37.19 13.28 -9.68
CA VAL A 73 -35.96 13.75 -9.02
C VAL A 73 -35.26 14.83 -9.85
N SER A 74 -34.40 15.62 -9.21
CA SER A 74 -33.53 16.56 -9.93
C SER A 74 -32.55 15.82 -10.83
N VAL A 75 -32.15 16.46 -11.93
CA VAL A 75 -31.10 15.96 -12.83
C VAL A 75 -29.83 15.65 -12.03
N GLN A 76 -29.26 14.49 -12.28
CA GLN A 76 -27.99 14.04 -11.72
C GLN A 76 -26.93 14.04 -12.82
N ASP A 77 -25.86 14.80 -12.62
CA ASP A 77 -24.68 14.71 -13.47
C ASP A 77 -23.93 13.39 -13.22
N GLU A 78 -22.98 13.08 -14.10
CA GLU A 78 -22.07 11.96 -13.92
C GLU A 78 -21.34 12.11 -12.59
N ARG A 79 -21.27 11.01 -11.83
CA ARG A 79 -20.80 11.05 -10.45
C ARG A 79 -19.59 10.16 -10.28
N LEU A 80 -18.56 10.68 -9.63
CA LEU A 80 -17.42 9.93 -9.14
C LEU A 80 -17.53 9.74 -7.62
N LYS A 81 -17.61 8.49 -7.16
CA LYS A 81 -17.45 8.12 -5.76
C LYS A 81 -16.00 7.71 -5.50
N VAL A 82 -15.28 8.50 -4.71
CA VAL A 82 -13.89 8.22 -4.32
C VAL A 82 -13.86 7.54 -2.96
N THR A 83 -13.08 6.47 -2.83
CA THR A 83 -12.80 5.78 -1.57
C THR A 83 -11.29 5.63 -1.42
N ILE A 84 -10.74 6.13 -0.32
CA ILE A 84 -9.34 5.94 0.03
C ILE A 84 -9.24 4.67 0.89
N SER A 85 -8.26 3.82 0.61
CA SER A 85 -8.03 2.63 1.43
C SER A 85 -7.62 3.00 2.86
N GLU A 86 -7.90 2.13 3.83
CA GLU A 86 -7.60 2.39 5.24
C GLU A 86 -6.11 2.68 5.48
N ASP A 87 -5.23 1.99 4.76
CA ASP A 87 -3.78 2.20 4.75
C ASP A 87 -3.32 3.47 4.00
N ARG A 88 -4.24 4.17 3.33
CA ARG A 88 -4.00 5.35 2.49
C ARG A 88 -2.99 5.13 1.35
N LEU A 89 -2.79 3.88 0.95
CA LEU A 89 -1.85 3.54 -0.12
C LEU A 89 -2.45 3.70 -1.52
N LYS A 90 -3.77 3.74 -1.63
CA LYS A 90 -4.47 3.92 -2.91
C LYS A 90 -5.79 4.66 -2.75
N ALA A 91 -6.20 5.33 -3.82
CA ALA A 91 -7.56 5.86 -3.96
C ALA A 91 -8.27 5.15 -5.12
N VAL A 92 -9.48 4.68 -4.84
CA VAL A 92 -10.35 4.02 -5.81
C VAL A 92 -11.51 4.92 -6.16
N GLY A 93 -11.77 5.09 -7.45
CA GLY A 93 -12.92 5.81 -7.97
C GLY A 93 -13.93 4.88 -8.63
N ARG A 94 -15.21 5.06 -8.32
CA ARG A 94 -16.32 4.37 -8.99
C ARG A 94 -17.22 5.40 -9.66
N PHE A 95 -17.40 5.28 -10.96
CA PHE A 95 -18.20 6.20 -11.76
C PHE A 95 -19.62 5.69 -11.97
N TYR A 96 -20.60 6.59 -11.88
CA TYR A 96 -22.01 6.36 -12.18
C TYR A 96 -22.45 7.27 -13.32
N PRO A 97 -23.24 6.75 -14.29
CA PRO A 97 -23.65 7.53 -15.45
C PRO A 97 -24.56 8.69 -15.04
N PRO A 98 -24.59 9.77 -15.83
CA PRO A 98 -25.54 10.87 -15.62
C PRO A 98 -26.98 10.36 -15.81
N SER A 99 -27.93 11.01 -15.15
CA SER A 99 -29.34 10.81 -15.47
C SER A 99 -29.68 11.39 -16.84
N THR A 100 -30.93 11.25 -17.27
CA THR A 100 -31.47 12.02 -18.41
C THR A 100 -31.12 13.51 -18.26
N ASN A 101 -30.53 14.10 -19.31
CA ASN A 101 -30.04 15.49 -19.37
C ASN A 101 -28.89 15.86 -18.41
N GLY A 102 -28.30 14.90 -17.70
CA GLY A 102 -27.12 15.13 -16.87
C GLY A 102 -25.86 15.29 -17.72
N LYS A 103 -24.88 16.02 -17.19
CA LYS A 103 -23.59 16.29 -17.83
C LYS A 103 -22.58 15.20 -17.51
N LEU A 104 -21.64 14.99 -18.43
CA LEU A 104 -20.46 14.14 -18.21
C LEU A 104 -19.35 14.94 -17.53
N MET A 105 -18.58 14.28 -16.66
CA MET A 105 -17.41 14.89 -16.03
C MET A 105 -16.26 14.99 -17.03
N ASN A 106 -15.58 16.14 -17.02
CA ASN A 106 -14.28 16.31 -17.68
C ASN A 106 -13.11 15.94 -16.74
N LYS A 107 -11.87 16.00 -17.26
CA LYS A 107 -10.67 15.65 -16.51
C LYS A 107 -10.50 16.53 -15.27
N GLU A 108 -10.72 17.83 -15.42
CA GLU A 108 -10.55 18.83 -14.37
C GLU A 108 -11.53 18.59 -13.20
N GLU A 109 -12.79 18.28 -13.51
CA GLU A 109 -13.83 17.93 -12.52
C GLU A 109 -13.50 16.63 -11.79
N ILE A 110 -12.94 15.63 -12.49
CA ILE A 110 -12.48 14.37 -11.88
C ILE A 110 -11.33 14.64 -10.90
N ILE A 111 -10.34 15.44 -11.31
CA ILE A 111 -9.22 15.83 -10.45
C ILE A 111 -9.72 16.61 -9.24
N GLN A 112 -10.68 17.52 -9.44
CA GLN A 112 -11.28 18.28 -8.36
C GLN A 112 -12.04 17.37 -7.37
N ALA A 113 -12.77 16.37 -7.86
CA ALA A 113 -13.47 15.40 -7.02
C ALA A 113 -12.47 14.54 -6.20
N LEU A 114 -11.34 14.15 -6.80
CA LEU A 114 -10.25 13.49 -6.07
C LEU A 114 -9.68 14.38 -4.96
N ALA A 115 -9.41 15.65 -5.26
CA ALA A 115 -8.92 16.61 -4.28
C ALA A 115 -9.92 16.85 -3.13
N GLN A 116 -11.22 16.96 -3.44
CA GLN A 116 -12.30 17.07 -2.45
C GLN A 116 -12.38 15.82 -1.55
N ALA A 117 -12.05 14.65 -2.09
CA ALA A 117 -11.94 13.41 -1.34
C ALA A 117 -10.62 13.27 -0.56
N ASN A 118 -9.80 14.33 -0.46
CA ASN A 118 -8.50 14.36 0.21
C ASN A 118 -7.41 13.50 -0.46
N VAL A 119 -7.52 13.25 -1.76
CA VAL A 119 -6.42 12.73 -2.58
C VAL A 119 -5.55 13.89 -3.02
N LYS A 120 -4.30 13.94 -2.56
CA LYS A 120 -3.35 15.04 -2.80
C LYS A 120 -2.07 14.60 -3.51
N TYR A 121 -1.81 13.31 -3.58
CA TYR A 121 -0.61 12.76 -4.20
C TYR A 121 -0.93 11.57 -5.09
N GLY A 122 -0.11 11.39 -6.13
CA GLY A 122 -0.03 10.15 -6.90
C GLY A 122 -1.24 9.87 -7.79
N VAL A 123 -1.92 10.91 -8.26
CA VAL A 123 -3.04 10.79 -9.20
C VAL A 123 -2.59 10.10 -10.48
N GLU A 124 -3.32 9.05 -10.87
CA GLU A 124 -3.06 8.27 -12.08
C GLU A 124 -3.82 8.85 -13.27
N GLU A 125 -3.19 9.79 -13.97
CA GLU A 125 -3.82 10.53 -15.07
C GLU A 125 -4.19 9.63 -16.27
N LEU A 126 -3.41 8.58 -16.55
CA LEU A 126 -3.69 7.70 -17.68
C LEU A 126 -4.98 6.91 -17.46
N THR A 127 -5.25 6.49 -16.23
CA THR A 127 -6.51 5.82 -15.87
C THR A 127 -7.71 6.76 -16.07
N ILE A 128 -7.59 8.03 -15.66
CA ILE A 128 -8.63 9.04 -15.84
C ILE A 128 -8.92 9.27 -17.34
N LEU A 129 -7.86 9.46 -18.13
CA LEU A 129 -8.00 9.63 -19.58
C LEU A 129 -8.59 8.40 -20.26
N GLY A 130 -8.20 7.20 -19.80
CA GLY A 130 -8.78 5.94 -20.25
C GLY A 130 -10.28 5.86 -20.00
N PHE A 131 -10.72 6.23 -18.79
CA PHE A 131 -12.15 6.29 -18.46
C PHE A 131 -12.90 7.33 -19.30
N ILE A 132 -12.36 8.54 -19.50
CA ILE A 132 -13.02 9.56 -20.32
C ILE A 132 -13.18 9.09 -21.77
N LYS A 133 -12.18 8.39 -22.31
CA LYS A 133 -12.21 7.82 -23.66
C LYS A 133 -13.21 6.67 -23.78
N ASP A 134 -13.26 5.79 -22.78
CA ASP A 134 -14.13 4.62 -22.74
C ASP A 134 -14.76 4.46 -21.35
N ARG A 135 -15.98 5.00 -21.22
CA ARG A 135 -16.69 5.10 -19.93
C ARG A 135 -17.29 3.75 -19.55
N LYS A 136 -16.58 3.00 -18.69
CA LYS A 136 -17.12 1.80 -18.05
C LYS A 136 -17.62 2.13 -16.65
N TYR A 137 -18.94 2.25 -16.53
CA TYR A 137 -19.60 2.57 -15.27
C TYR A 137 -19.65 1.39 -14.30
N SER A 138 -19.97 1.68 -13.03
CA SER A 138 -20.04 0.67 -11.96
C SER A 138 -18.77 -0.19 -11.88
N THR A 139 -17.64 0.41 -12.24
CA THR A 139 -16.31 -0.20 -12.26
C THR A 139 -15.40 0.61 -11.37
N ASP A 140 -14.57 -0.09 -10.61
CA ASP A 140 -13.63 0.49 -9.68
C ASP A 140 -12.29 0.75 -10.39
N TYR A 141 -11.86 2.00 -10.40
CA TYR A 141 -10.62 2.45 -11.00
C TYR A 141 -9.62 2.86 -9.93
N GLN A 142 -8.38 2.42 -10.03
CA GLN A 142 -7.31 2.95 -9.19
C GLN A 142 -6.89 4.32 -9.75
N LEU A 143 -7.31 5.37 -9.05
CA LEU A 143 -7.14 6.75 -9.49
C LEU A 143 -5.98 7.47 -8.80
N ALA A 144 -5.43 6.90 -7.73
CA ALA A 144 -4.18 7.37 -7.15
C ALA A 144 -3.42 6.29 -6.38
N PHE A 145 -2.09 6.44 -6.28
CA PHE A 145 -1.18 5.54 -5.57
C PHE A 145 -0.20 6.30 -4.68
N ALA A 146 0.07 5.73 -3.51
CA ALA A 146 1.14 6.20 -2.64
C ALA A 146 2.51 5.84 -3.21
N LYS A 147 3.52 6.63 -2.84
CA LYS A 147 4.92 6.25 -2.97
C LYS A 147 5.35 5.60 -1.65
N LEU A 148 5.61 4.29 -1.66
CA LEU A 148 6.06 3.59 -0.46
C LEU A 148 7.44 4.07 0.00
N ALA A 149 7.66 4.02 1.32
CA ALA A 149 8.98 4.26 1.89
C ALA A 149 9.94 3.14 1.50
N VAL A 150 11.19 3.50 1.18
CA VAL A 150 12.28 2.55 1.03
C VAL A 150 12.83 2.28 2.42
N GLN A 151 12.76 1.02 2.85
CA GLN A 151 13.29 0.62 4.16
C GLN A 151 14.81 0.69 4.14
N GLY A 152 15.39 1.21 5.22
CA GLY A 152 16.81 1.11 5.48
C GLY A 152 17.15 -0.17 6.27
N HIS A 153 18.36 -0.22 6.82
CA HIS A 153 18.84 -1.35 7.61
C HIS A 153 19.60 -0.88 8.85
N ASP A 154 19.62 -1.72 9.87
CA ASP A 154 20.40 -1.49 11.08
C ASP A 154 21.91 -1.49 10.76
N ALA A 155 22.67 -0.85 11.65
CA ALA A 155 24.11 -0.98 11.63
C ALA A 155 24.51 -2.39 12.11
N GLU A 156 25.43 -3.02 11.38
CA GLU A 156 25.92 -4.36 11.67
C GLU A 156 27.42 -4.31 11.93
N ILE A 157 27.86 -4.90 13.05
CA ILE A 157 29.28 -5.07 13.34
C ILE A 157 29.63 -6.51 13.03
N THR A 158 30.58 -6.72 12.14
CA THR A 158 31.18 -8.02 11.84
C THR A 158 32.56 -8.06 12.50
N TYR A 159 32.74 -8.99 13.42
CA TYR A 159 34.05 -9.27 14.02
C TYR A 159 34.80 -10.29 13.15
N HIS A 160 36.08 -10.02 12.89
CA HIS A 160 36.97 -10.85 12.07
C HIS A 160 37.90 -11.72 12.93
N PHE A 161 37.56 -11.92 14.20
CA PHE A 161 38.23 -12.81 15.13
C PHE A 161 37.20 -13.66 15.88
N ASN A 162 37.66 -14.70 16.59
CA ASN A 162 36.74 -15.55 17.35
C ASN A 162 36.23 -14.80 18.59
N THR A 163 34.93 -14.48 18.60
CA THR A 163 34.24 -13.82 19.71
C THR A 163 33.57 -14.81 20.66
N ASP A 164 33.52 -16.10 20.33
CA ASP A 164 32.91 -17.12 21.15
C ASP A 164 33.89 -17.62 22.23
N LEU A 165 33.71 -17.10 23.45
CA LEU A 165 34.46 -17.52 24.64
C LEU A 165 33.84 -18.76 25.32
N SER A 166 32.77 -19.34 24.77
CA SER A 166 31.95 -20.36 25.44
C SER A 166 32.38 -21.81 25.21
N GLN A 167 33.53 -22.05 24.56
CA GLN A 167 34.09 -23.41 24.48
C GLN A 167 34.37 -23.95 25.89
N LYS A 168 33.42 -24.73 26.42
CA LYS A 168 33.59 -25.48 27.67
C LYS A 168 34.49 -26.69 27.39
N PRO A 169 35.39 -27.05 28.32
CA PRO A 169 36.17 -28.28 28.19
C PRO A 169 35.24 -29.48 28.04
N LYS A 170 35.45 -30.31 27.02
CA LYS A 170 34.78 -31.61 26.93
C LYS A 170 35.33 -32.51 28.03
N THR A 171 34.44 -33.05 28.86
CA THR A 171 34.79 -34.07 29.86
C THR A 171 34.76 -35.44 29.17
N ASN A 172 35.86 -36.19 29.25
CA ASN A 172 35.92 -37.55 28.74
C ASN A 172 35.14 -38.50 29.67
N GLU A 173 34.73 -39.68 29.18
CA GLU A 173 33.99 -40.68 29.97
C GLU A 173 34.76 -41.20 31.20
N ASP A 174 36.09 -40.98 31.26
CA ASP A 174 36.95 -41.34 32.39
C ASP A 174 37.13 -40.21 33.44
N GLY A 175 36.47 -39.06 33.24
CA GLY A 175 36.57 -37.90 34.13
C GLY A 175 37.83 -37.04 33.93
N SER A 176 38.69 -37.35 32.97
CA SER A 176 39.78 -36.48 32.54
C SER A 176 39.24 -35.31 31.71
N VAL A 177 39.82 -34.13 31.95
CA VAL A 177 39.52 -32.90 31.22
C VAL A 177 40.66 -32.66 30.24
N ASP A 178 40.39 -32.74 28.95
CA ASP A 178 41.39 -32.43 27.92
C ASP A 178 41.45 -30.90 27.72
N PHE A 179 42.57 -30.30 28.12
CA PHE A 179 42.83 -28.86 28.00
C PHE A 179 43.42 -28.47 26.63
N HIS A 180 43.65 -29.42 25.70
CA HIS A 180 44.31 -29.15 24.41
C HIS A 180 43.40 -28.55 23.32
N GLN A 181 42.12 -28.30 23.60
CA GLN A 181 41.18 -27.73 22.64
C GLN A 181 40.48 -26.46 23.14
N LEU A 182 41.15 -25.67 23.99
CA LEU A 182 40.73 -24.32 24.31
C LEU A 182 41.54 -23.34 23.45
N ASP A 183 41.38 -23.41 22.12
CA ASP A 183 41.80 -22.35 21.20
C ASP A 183 40.84 -21.15 21.30
N THR A 184 40.65 -20.68 22.54
CA THR A 184 39.90 -19.47 22.89
C THR A 184 40.73 -18.21 22.61
N ILE A 185 41.99 -18.37 22.17
CA ILE A 185 42.97 -17.31 22.00
C ILE A 185 42.98 -16.84 20.54
N SER A 186 42.33 -15.70 20.27
CA SER A 186 42.40 -15.05 18.95
C SER A 186 43.71 -14.28 18.82
N HIS A 187 44.74 -14.88 18.20
CA HIS A 187 46.00 -14.20 17.91
C HIS A 187 45.85 -13.27 16.70
N VAL A 188 46.38 -12.05 16.81
CA VAL A 188 46.33 -11.04 15.75
C VAL A 188 47.70 -10.40 15.57
N GLN A 189 48.00 -10.01 14.34
CA GLN A 189 49.18 -9.22 13.98
C GLN A 189 48.84 -7.73 13.96
N LYS A 190 49.89 -6.91 14.07
CA LYS A 190 49.79 -5.48 13.82
C LYS A 190 49.22 -5.27 12.41
N ASP A 191 48.27 -4.35 12.32
CA ASP A 191 47.52 -3.97 11.13
C ASP A 191 46.44 -4.97 10.67
N ASP A 192 46.20 -6.04 11.42
CA ASP A 192 45.05 -6.94 11.16
C ASP A 192 43.71 -6.22 11.37
N LEU A 193 42.75 -6.49 10.48
CA LEU A 193 41.37 -6.04 10.60
C LEU A 193 40.66 -6.86 11.70
N LEU A 194 40.21 -6.19 12.74
CA LEU A 194 39.55 -6.80 13.90
C LEU A 194 38.02 -6.79 13.76
N ALA A 195 37.46 -5.69 13.27
CA ALA A 195 36.03 -5.55 13.08
C ALA A 195 35.70 -4.58 11.94
N SER A 196 34.58 -4.81 11.27
CA SER A 196 34.00 -3.88 10.30
C SER A 196 32.57 -3.52 10.70
N LEU A 197 32.21 -2.25 10.54
CA LEU A 197 30.89 -1.71 10.77
C LEU A 197 30.23 -1.39 9.43
N LEU A 198 29.16 -2.09 9.11
CA LEU A 198 28.19 -1.64 8.12
C LEU A 198 27.33 -0.55 8.78
N PRO A 199 27.40 0.72 8.34
CA PRO A 199 26.64 1.80 8.95
C PRO A 199 25.13 1.60 8.72
N ALA A 200 24.30 2.14 9.62
CA ALA A 200 22.85 2.06 9.44
C ALA A 200 22.41 2.93 8.25
N ASP A 201 21.46 2.42 7.47
CA ASP A 201 20.75 3.20 6.46
C ASP A 201 19.40 3.62 7.06
N GLN A 202 19.08 4.91 7.03
CA GLN A 202 17.79 5.42 7.53
C GLN A 202 16.64 5.15 6.55
N GLY A 203 16.94 4.71 5.32
CA GLY A 203 15.98 4.54 4.26
C GLY A 203 15.49 5.87 3.68
N THR A 204 14.52 5.80 2.77
CA THR A 204 13.95 6.98 2.10
C THR A 204 12.45 7.11 2.39
N PRO A 205 11.98 8.26 2.89
CA PRO A 205 10.55 8.49 3.12
C PRO A 205 9.69 8.37 1.86
N GLY A 206 8.52 7.77 2.05
CA GLY A 206 7.43 7.73 1.08
C GLY A 206 6.40 8.83 1.34
N VAL A 207 5.32 8.81 0.56
CA VAL A 207 4.16 9.69 0.71
C VAL A 207 2.87 8.95 0.39
N ASP A 208 1.89 9.03 1.28
CA ASP A 208 0.57 8.42 1.09
C ASP A 208 -0.29 9.23 0.10
N VAL A 209 -1.43 8.68 -0.34
CA VAL A 209 -2.29 9.39 -1.33
C VAL A 209 -2.88 10.69 -0.78
N CYS A 210 -2.92 10.86 0.55
CA CYS A 210 -3.37 12.07 1.23
C CYS A 210 -2.26 13.12 1.39
N GLY A 211 -1.03 12.83 0.95
CA GLY A 211 0.13 13.72 1.07
C GLY A 211 0.87 13.64 2.40
N ASN A 212 0.56 12.67 3.26
CA ASN A 212 1.30 12.46 4.51
C ASN A 212 2.58 11.66 4.27
N VAL A 213 3.63 11.97 5.02
CA VAL A 213 4.91 11.25 4.91
C VAL A 213 4.80 9.85 5.51
N ILE A 214 5.17 8.84 4.73
CA ILE A 214 5.35 7.46 5.19
C ILE A 214 6.82 7.32 5.60
N ARG A 215 7.09 7.16 6.89
CA ARG A 215 8.46 7.04 7.40
C ARG A 215 8.95 5.59 7.26
N PRO A 216 10.23 5.36 6.88
CA PRO A 216 10.86 4.06 7.04
C PRO A 216 10.85 3.63 8.50
N ASN A 217 11.08 2.34 8.74
CA ASN A 217 11.29 1.82 10.08
C ASN A 217 12.49 2.50 10.73
N LYS A 218 12.44 2.67 12.06
CA LYS A 218 13.60 3.16 12.81
C LYS A 218 14.71 2.12 12.73
N VAL A 219 15.92 2.59 12.47
CA VAL A 219 17.11 1.74 12.44
C VAL A 219 18.00 1.99 13.66
N ILE A 220 18.73 0.96 14.04
CA ILE A 220 19.65 0.96 15.17
C ILE A 220 21.03 1.38 14.66
N ASN A 221 21.58 2.44 15.26
CA ASN A 221 22.96 2.86 15.01
C ASN A 221 23.91 2.12 15.96
N LYS A 222 25.06 1.69 15.44
CA LYS A 222 26.18 1.13 16.21
C LYS A 222 27.45 1.90 15.89
N ILE A 223 28.39 1.89 16.83
CA ILE A 223 29.72 2.48 16.65
C ILE A 223 30.77 1.47 17.10
N LEU A 224 31.92 1.47 16.43
CA LEU A 224 33.07 0.67 16.86
C LEU A 224 33.72 1.34 18.06
N ARG A 225 33.52 0.77 19.24
CA ARG A 225 34.24 1.17 20.46
C ARG A 225 35.49 0.30 20.59
N HIS A 226 36.61 0.91 20.92
CA HIS A 226 37.86 0.18 21.09
C HIS A 226 38.61 0.61 22.35
N GLY A 227 39.40 -0.33 22.88
CA GLY A 227 40.32 -0.10 23.98
C GLY A 227 41.72 0.31 23.48
N ASN A 228 42.73 0.01 24.29
CA ASN A 228 44.13 0.31 24.00
C ASN A 228 44.67 -0.49 22.80
N ASN A 229 45.67 0.07 22.11
CA ASN A 229 46.42 -0.57 21.02
C ASN A 229 45.56 -0.98 19.80
N ILE A 230 44.45 -0.27 19.60
CA ILE A 230 43.54 -0.43 18.46
C ILE A 230 43.32 0.95 17.86
N ARG A 231 43.24 1.02 16.54
CA ARG A 231 42.87 2.22 15.79
C ARG A 231 41.64 1.98 14.93
N LEU A 232 40.92 3.04 14.63
CA LEU A 232 39.87 3.06 13.62
C LEU A 232 40.38 3.63 12.30
N SER A 233 39.76 3.27 11.20
CA SER A 233 39.87 3.99 9.92
C SER A 233 39.33 5.42 10.04
N GLU A 234 39.71 6.30 9.11
CA GLU A 234 39.25 7.70 9.10
C GLU A 234 37.72 7.85 9.04
N ASP A 235 37.04 6.92 8.36
CA ASP A 235 35.58 6.85 8.28
C ASP A 235 34.92 6.19 9.51
N GLY A 236 35.73 5.63 10.43
CA GLY A 236 35.26 4.92 11.62
C GLY A 236 34.59 3.58 11.35
N LEU A 237 34.66 3.05 10.12
CA LEU A 237 33.96 1.82 9.71
C LEU A 237 34.81 0.55 9.87
N GLN A 238 36.11 0.69 10.09
CA GLN A 238 37.03 -0.44 10.24
C GLN A 238 37.89 -0.26 11.47
N MET A 239 38.18 -1.37 12.16
CA MET A 239 38.98 -1.42 13.37
C MET A 239 40.22 -2.29 13.13
N PHE A 240 41.41 -1.78 13.43
CA PHE A 240 42.67 -2.47 13.18
C PHE A 240 43.52 -2.59 14.45
N SER A 241 44.26 -3.69 14.57
CA SER A 241 45.25 -3.84 15.64
C SER A 241 46.48 -2.95 15.40
N GLU A 242 47.01 -2.31 16.43
CA GLU A 242 48.28 -1.57 16.33
C GLU A 242 49.50 -2.41 16.73
N VAL A 243 49.28 -3.61 17.28
CA VAL A 243 50.31 -4.48 17.84
C VAL A 243 50.06 -5.95 17.48
N ASN A 244 51.10 -6.77 17.58
CA ASN A 244 50.94 -8.23 17.60
C ASN A 244 50.47 -8.65 19.00
N GLY A 245 49.49 -9.55 19.11
CA GLY A 245 49.02 -9.99 20.42
C GLY A 245 47.73 -10.79 20.38
N HIS A 246 46.91 -10.59 21.42
CA HIS A 246 45.64 -11.27 21.62
C HIS A 246 44.50 -10.26 21.63
N VAL A 247 43.42 -10.55 20.90
CA VAL A 247 42.21 -9.73 20.88
C VAL A 247 41.08 -10.39 21.68
N THR A 248 40.29 -9.58 22.38
CA THR A 248 39.13 -10.05 23.14
C THR A 248 38.00 -9.05 23.03
N LEU A 249 36.77 -9.54 22.86
CA LEU A 249 35.57 -8.72 22.94
C LEU A 249 35.16 -8.59 24.41
N THR A 250 34.99 -7.36 24.89
CA THR A 250 34.59 -7.05 26.27
C THR A 250 33.40 -6.09 26.26
N ASP A 251 32.35 -6.42 27.02
CA ASP A 251 31.11 -5.64 27.20
C ASP A 251 30.38 -5.27 25.88
N ASP A 252 29.34 -6.05 25.56
CA ASP A 252 28.46 -5.87 24.38
C ASP A 252 27.35 -4.82 24.61
#